data_AF-A0A3D4H0N7-F1
#
_entry.id   AF-A0A3D4H0N7-F1
#
_cell.length_a   1.000
_cell.length_b   1.000
_cell.length_c   1.000
_cell.angle_alpha   90.00
_cell.angle_beta   90.00
_cell.angle_gamma   90.00
#
_symmetry.space_group_name_H-M   'P 1'
#
loop_
_entity.id
_entity.type
_entity.pdbx_description
1 polymer ?
#
loop_
_entity_poly.entity_id
_entity_poly.type
_entity_poly.pdbx_seq_one_letter_code
_entity_poly.pdbx_strand_id
1 'polypeptide(L)'
;DINVPTFADVIAEHADPPGEWLTDSQVRSVAKQVLKRLDHTRAGETTLSAADSLYVLAQYVRFMLAEKCRPDQTQIKRTIGPVEDVYKPAKEIRFKRQNLLLASRHLVEYADANGRLPHALRVHGIDCGPGELLIALAQSVAADKLPDFVTVEPTAGVPECVAMDCFSKATAGSGHATPGYTPTQIHLQGRLQSWSYRPAGKR
;
A
#
# COMPACT_ATOMS: atom_id res chain seq x y z
N ASP A 1 -20.83 25.87 -26.25
CA ASP A 1 -19.56 25.98 -25.50
C ASP A 1 -19.12 24.63 -24.98
N ILE A 2 -17.91 24.21 -25.34
CA ILE A 2 -17.26 23.03 -24.77
C ILE A 2 -16.48 23.53 -23.56
N ASN A 3 -16.93 23.18 -22.37
CA ASN A 3 -16.20 23.50 -21.14
C ASN A 3 -15.04 22.52 -21.02
N VAL A 4 -13.80 23.00 -21.18
CA VAL A 4 -12.60 22.16 -21.03
C VAL A 4 -12.19 22.23 -19.56
N PRO A 5 -12.36 21.15 -18.77
CA PRO A 5 -11.99 21.16 -17.37
C PRO A 5 -10.47 21.38 -17.24
N THR A 6 -10.08 22.24 -16.31
CA THR A 6 -8.68 22.42 -15.96
C THR A 6 -8.19 21.25 -15.12
N PHE A 7 -6.87 21.06 -15.05
CA PHE A 7 -6.28 20.04 -14.18
C PHE A 7 -6.68 20.24 -12.70
N ALA A 8 -6.88 21.48 -12.27
CA ALA A 8 -7.38 21.79 -10.94
C ALA A 8 -8.84 21.34 -10.75
N ASP A 9 -9.69 21.47 -11.78
CA ASP A 9 -11.08 21.01 -11.74
C ASP A 9 -11.15 19.48 -11.62
N VAL A 10 -10.31 18.77 -12.37
CA VAL A 10 -10.17 17.31 -12.28
C VAL A 10 -9.67 16.89 -10.90
N ILE A 11 -8.70 17.61 -10.32
CA ILE A 11 -8.23 17.36 -8.95
C ILE A 11 -9.33 17.62 -7.93
N ALA A 12 -10.12 18.68 -8.08
CA ALA A 12 -11.18 19.01 -7.14
C ALA A 12 -12.34 18.01 -7.22
N GLU A 13 -12.69 17.56 -8.43
CA GLU A 13 -13.72 16.55 -8.69
C GLU A 13 -13.34 15.17 -8.16
N HIS A 14 -12.04 14.84 -8.23
CA HIS A 14 -11.48 13.59 -7.71
C HIS A 14 -10.71 13.78 -6.39
N ALA A 15 -10.91 14.92 -5.71
CA ALA A 15 -10.31 15.16 -4.42
C ALA A 15 -10.84 14.10 -3.48
N ASP A 16 -9.95 13.45 -2.72
CA ASP A 16 -10.39 12.48 -1.74
C ASP A 16 -11.42 13.14 -0.82
N PRO A 17 -12.58 12.51 -0.60
CA PRO A 17 -13.56 13.03 0.34
C PRO A 17 -12.90 13.17 1.73
N PRO A 18 -13.38 14.10 2.58
CA PRO A 18 -12.85 14.30 3.92
C PRO A 18 -12.69 12.95 4.62
N GLY A 19 -11.46 12.66 5.06
CA GLY A 19 -10.94 11.30 5.16
C GLY A 19 -11.90 10.35 5.85
N GLU A 20 -12.30 9.30 5.13
CA GLU A 20 -13.05 8.19 5.68
C GLU A 20 -12.24 7.57 6.84
N TRP A 21 -12.93 7.20 7.92
CA TRP A 21 -12.30 6.64 9.11
C TRP A 21 -12.61 5.15 9.23
N LEU A 22 -11.62 4.38 9.65
CA LEU A 22 -11.78 2.98 10.01
C LEU A 22 -11.78 2.82 11.52
N THR A 23 -12.73 2.05 12.04
CA THR A 23 -12.72 1.60 13.43
C THR A 23 -11.61 0.58 13.68
N ASP A 24 -11.25 0.36 14.95
CA ASP A 24 -10.33 -0.71 15.37
C ASP A 24 -10.68 -2.07 14.71
N SER A 25 -11.96 -2.45 14.74
CA SER A 25 -12.40 -3.74 14.19
C SER A 25 -12.23 -3.82 12.67
N GLN A 26 -12.43 -2.71 11.95
CA GLN A 26 -12.19 -2.63 10.51
C GLN A 26 -10.70 -2.72 10.20
N VAL A 27 -9.82 -2.02 10.95
CA VAL A 27 -8.37 -2.11 10.74
C VAL A 27 -7.86 -3.54 11.01
N ARG A 28 -8.35 -4.21 12.06
CA ARG A 28 -8.02 -5.62 12.32
C ARG A 28 -8.54 -6.55 11.22
N SER A 29 -9.69 -6.25 10.62
CA SER A 29 -10.20 -6.99 9.47
C SER A 29 -9.30 -6.84 8.24
N VAL A 30 -8.83 -5.61 7.98
CA VAL A 30 -7.84 -5.33 6.91
C VAL A 30 -6.57 -6.15 7.14
N ALA A 31 -6.01 -6.13 8.34
CA ALA A 31 -4.83 -6.92 8.69
C ALA A 31 -5.04 -8.43 8.40
N LYS A 32 -6.18 -8.99 8.81
CA LYS A 32 -6.50 -10.41 8.55
C LYS A 32 -6.63 -10.71 7.05
N GLN A 33 -7.15 -9.79 6.25
CA GLN A 33 -7.27 -9.96 4.80
C GLN A 33 -5.89 -9.93 4.12
N VAL A 34 -5.03 -8.97 4.50
CA VAL A 34 -3.64 -8.87 4.03
C VAL A 34 -2.87 -10.17 4.28
N LEU A 35 -3.04 -10.79 5.46
CA LEU A 35 -2.37 -12.04 5.79
C LEU A 35 -2.86 -13.24 4.98
N LYS A 36 -4.09 -13.19 4.46
CA LYS A 36 -4.60 -14.22 3.55
C LYS A 36 -4.12 -14.02 2.12
N ARG A 37 -3.98 -12.76 1.71
CA ARG A 37 -3.67 -12.38 0.33
C ARG A 37 -3.07 -10.98 0.30
N LEU A 38 -1.90 -10.83 -0.34
CA LEU A 38 -1.28 -9.51 -0.54
C LEU A 38 -1.95 -8.85 -1.75
N ASP A 39 -3.07 -8.18 -1.51
CA ASP A 39 -3.88 -7.51 -2.53
C ASP A 39 -4.67 -6.33 -1.91
N HIS A 40 -5.60 -5.77 -2.67
CA HIS A 40 -6.64 -4.88 -2.14
C HIS A 40 -7.44 -5.58 -1.02
N THR A 41 -7.98 -4.78 -0.10
CA THR A 41 -8.80 -5.27 1.01
C THR A 41 -10.10 -4.51 1.10
N ARG A 42 -11.10 -5.12 1.75
CA ARG A 42 -12.39 -4.48 2.00
C ARG A 42 -12.50 -4.09 3.47
N ALA A 43 -12.82 -2.83 3.73
CA ALA A 43 -13.05 -2.29 5.06
C ALA A 43 -14.46 -1.66 5.11
N GLY A 44 -15.46 -2.47 5.49
CA GLY A 44 -16.87 -2.07 5.37
C GLY A 44 -17.31 -1.91 3.92
N GLU A 45 -17.77 -0.72 3.56
CA GLU A 45 -18.17 -0.36 2.19
C GLU A 45 -16.99 0.12 1.34
N THR A 46 -15.87 0.45 1.99
CA THR A 46 -14.68 0.99 1.33
C THR A 46 -13.75 -0.13 0.89
N THR A 47 -13.20 0.00 -0.32
CA THR A 47 -12.08 -0.83 -0.78
C THR A 47 -10.78 -0.05 -0.63
N LEU A 48 -9.78 -0.67 -0.02
CA LEU A 48 -8.43 -0.14 0.16
C LEU A 48 -7.50 -0.85 -0.82
N SER A 49 -6.64 -0.10 -1.50
CA SER A 49 -5.53 -0.69 -2.25
C SER A 49 -4.50 -1.28 -1.28
N ALA A 50 -3.54 -2.05 -1.81
CA ALA A 50 -2.41 -2.50 -0.99
C ALA A 50 -1.62 -1.33 -0.39
N ALA A 51 -1.52 -0.21 -1.13
CA ALA A 51 -0.87 1.01 -0.66
C ALA A 51 -1.65 1.68 0.49
N ASP A 52 -2.98 1.79 0.35
CA ASP A 52 -3.84 2.32 1.41
C ASP A 52 -3.75 1.47 2.67
N SER A 53 -3.82 0.13 2.52
CA SER A 53 -3.70 -0.82 3.63
C SER A 53 -2.37 -0.64 4.37
N LEU A 54 -1.26 -0.49 3.64
CA LEU A 54 0.05 -0.26 4.24
C LEU A 54 0.09 1.04 5.03
N TYR A 55 -0.42 2.13 4.45
CA TYR A 55 -0.46 3.42 5.13
C TYR A 55 -1.34 3.38 6.40
N VAL A 56 -2.54 2.81 6.32
CA VAL A 56 -3.46 2.63 7.46
C VAL A 56 -2.80 1.80 8.57
N LEU A 57 -2.23 0.64 8.23
CA LEU A 57 -1.60 -0.23 9.23
C LEU A 57 -0.35 0.40 9.83
N ALA A 58 0.41 1.18 9.05
CA ALA A 58 1.56 1.92 9.55
C ALA A 58 1.14 2.99 10.57
N GLN A 59 0.12 3.80 10.25
CA GLN A 59 -0.43 4.77 11.20
C GLN A 59 -0.92 4.09 12.48
N TYR A 60 -1.69 3.02 12.35
CA TYR A 60 -2.26 2.27 13.47
C TYR A 60 -1.16 1.70 14.38
N VAL A 61 -0.16 1.02 13.81
CA VAL A 61 0.95 0.42 14.57
C VAL A 61 1.83 1.50 15.18
N ARG A 62 2.08 2.61 14.46
CA ARG A 62 2.82 3.77 14.98
C ARG A 62 2.16 4.31 16.25
N PHE A 63 0.85 4.54 16.20
CA PHE A 63 0.07 5.00 17.35
C PHE A 63 0.11 3.97 18.48
N MET A 64 -0.19 2.72 18.18
CA MET A 64 -0.24 1.65 19.18
C MET A 64 1.08 1.46 19.94
N LEU A 65 2.21 1.55 19.24
CA LEU A 65 3.53 1.43 19.84
C LEU A 65 3.97 2.68 20.61
N ALA A 66 3.53 3.87 20.19
CA ALA A 66 3.85 5.12 20.86
C ALA A 66 3.01 5.31 22.14
N GLU A 67 1.70 5.14 22.03
CA GLU A 67 0.73 5.43 23.09
C GLU A 67 0.39 4.22 23.97
N LYS A 68 0.88 3.02 23.58
CA LYS A 68 0.65 1.74 24.28
C LYS A 68 -0.84 1.35 24.40
N CYS A 69 -1.69 1.91 23.55
CA CYS A 69 -3.11 1.59 23.44
C CYS A 69 -3.53 1.53 21.96
N ARG A 70 -4.68 0.90 21.67
CA ARG A 70 -5.20 0.88 20.29
C ARG A 70 -5.92 2.20 19.99
N PRO A 71 -5.78 2.76 18.78
CA PRO A 71 -6.59 3.89 18.38
C PRO A 71 -8.04 3.45 18.12
N ASP A 72 -9.01 4.27 18.54
CA ASP A 72 -10.43 3.99 18.28
C ASP A 72 -10.76 4.10 16.79
N GLN A 73 -10.11 5.04 16.10
CA GLN A 73 -10.28 5.31 14.69
C GLN A 73 -8.93 5.56 14.00
N THR A 74 -8.81 5.17 12.73
CA THR A 74 -7.65 5.43 11.88
C THR A 74 -8.12 6.00 10.55
N GLN A 75 -7.57 7.13 10.16
CA GLN A 75 -7.95 7.80 8.93
C GLN A 75 -7.42 7.05 7.70
N ILE A 76 -8.27 6.89 6.69
CA ILE A 76 -7.90 6.45 5.36
C ILE A 76 -7.26 7.64 4.63
N LYS A 77 -6.11 7.40 4.02
CA LYS A 77 -5.48 8.30 3.06
C LYS A 77 -5.21 7.54 1.78
N ARG A 78 -5.74 8.00 0.65
CA ARG A 78 -5.45 7.34 -0.63
C ARG A 78 -3.99 7.59 -0.96
N THR A 79 -3.24 6.50 -0.94
CA THR A 79 -1.79 6.56 -1.13
C THR A 79 -1.46 5.87 -2.45
N ILE A 80 -0.58 6.50 -3.23
CA ILE A 80 -0.05 5.89 -4.45
C ILE A 80 1.02 4.88 -4.04
N GLY A 81 1.09 3.75 -4.74
CA GLY A 81 2.17 2.79 -4.57
C GLY A 81 3.57 3.36 -4.90
N PRO A 82 4.62 2.53 -4.75
CA PRO A 82 5.95 2.86 -5.23
C PRO A 82 5.94 3.16 -6.74
N VAL A 83 6.78 4.11 -7.18
CA VAL A 83 6.96 4.42 -8.61
C VAL A 83 8.32 3.97 -9.14
N GLU A 84 9.15 3.42 -8.26
CA GLU A 84 10.41 2.76 -8.57
C GLU A 84 10.33 1.26 -8.28
N ASP A 85 11.30 0.49 -8.78
CA ASP A 85 11.42 -0.94 -8.49
C ASP A 85 11.50 -1.20 -6.99
N VAL A 86 10.58 -2.03 -6.50
CA VAL A 86 10.49 -2.40 -5.09
C VAL A 86 11.67 -3.27 -4.69
N TYR A 87 12.29 -2.91 -3.56
CA TYR A 87 13.31 -3.75 -2.94
C TYR A 87 12.68 -5.07 -2.45
N LYS A 88 13.31 -6.19 -2.81
CA LYS A 88 12.91 -7.54 -2.41
C LYS A 88 14.07 -8.18 -1.64
N PRO A 89 13.91 -8.48 -0.35
CA PRO A 89 14.96 -9.14 0.41
C PRO A 89 15.16 -10.58 -0.10
N ALA A 90 16.40 -11.06 -0.03
CA ALA A 90 16.74 -12.42 -0.46
C ALA A 90 16.39 -13.49 0.59
N LYS A 91 16.13 -13.09 1.84
CA LYS A 91 15.89 -13.96 3.00
C LYS A 91 14.79 -13.36 3.88
N GLU A 92 14.25 -14.19 4.77
CA GLU A 92 13.31 -13.73 5.79
C GLU A 92 13.85 -12.53 6.58
N ILE A 93 12.93 -11.63 6.95
CA ILE A 93 13.22 -10.48 7.78
C ILE A 93 12.55 -10.67 9.13
N ARG A 94 13.32 -10.47 10.20
CA ARG A 94 12.80 -10.46 11.57
C ARG A 94 12.71 -9.04 12.11
N PHE A 95 11.49 -8.52 12.21
CA PHE A 95 11.20 -7.22 12.78
C PHE A 95 11.09 -7.29 14.30
N LYS A 96 11.82 -6.43 15.03
CA LYS A 96 11.55 -6.12 16.44
C LYS A 96 10.48 -5.03 16.53
N ARG A 97 9.81 -4.90 17.68
CA ARG A 97 8.86 -3.79 17.94
C ARG A 97 9.42 -2.40 17.62
N GLN A 98 10.67 -2.13 18.00
CA GLN A 98 11.33 -0.86 17.70
C GLN A 98 11.47 -0.63 16.19
N ASN A 99 11.78 -1.67 15.44
CA ASN A 99 11.93 -1.60 13.98
C ASN A 99 10.57 -1.32 13.32
N LEU A 100 9.50 -1.95 13.82
CA LEU A 100 8.13 -1.68 13.36
C LEU A 100 7.74 -0.23 13.62
N LEU A 101 7.98 0.30 14.83
CA LEU A 101 7.66 1.69 15.14
C LEU A 101 8.38 2.67 14.21
N LEU A 102 9.68 2.46 14.01
CA LEU A 102 10.51 3.36 13.21
C LEU A 102 10.21 3.23 11.71
N ALA A 103 9.99 2.02 11.21
CA ALA A 103 9.54 1.79 9.83
C ALA A 103 8.16 2.41 9.57
N SER A 104 7.22 2.26 10.50
CA SER A 104 5.90 2.92 10.39
C SER A 104 6.00 4.44 10.41
N ARG A 105 6.84 5.02 11.27
CA ARG A 105 7.09 6.47 11.29
C ARG A 105 7.64 6.96 9.95
N HIS A 106 8.73 6.33 9.50
CA HIS A 106 9.38 6.68 8.24
C HIS A 106 8.43 6.53 7.04
N LEU A 107 7.60 5.47 7.02
CA LEU A 107 6.62 5.28 5.95
C LEU A 107 5.57 6.38 5.92
N VAL A 108 4.98 6.71 7.08
CA VAL A 108 3.95 7.76 7.18
C VAL A 108 4.54 9.11 6.78
N GLU A 109 5.70 9.47 7.34
CA GLU A 109 6.39 10.73 7.00
C GLU A 109 6.74 10.83 5.51
N TYR A 110 7.23 9.74 4.92
CA TYR A 110 7.54 9.71 3.49
C TYR A 110 6.27 9.85 2.65
N ALA A 111 5.22 9.10 2.95
CA ALA A 111 3.96 9.15 2.21
C ALA A 111 3.25 10.50 2.37
N ASP A 112 3.35 11.14 3.54
CA ASP A 112 2.84 12.47 3.78
C ASP A 112 3.57 13.53 2.95
N ALA A 113 4.90 13.43 2.85
CA ALA A 113 5.71 14.38 2.10
C ALA A 113 5.61 14.18 0.57
N ASN A 114 5.43 12.95 0.09
CA ASN A 114 5.56 12.61 -1.32
C ASN A 114 4.25 12.16 -2.00
N GLY A 115 3.18 11.94 -1.25
CA GLY A 115 1.91 11.41 -1.76
C GLY A 115 1.97 9.96 -2.26
N ARG A 116 3.07 9.24 -1.99
CA ARG A 116 3.33 7.88 -2.48
C ARG A 116 4.13 7.07 -1.48
N LEU A 117 4.08 5.75 -1.62
CA LEU A 117 4.92 4.83 -0.84
C LEU A 117 6.38 4.85 -1.31
N PRO A 118 7.33 4.62 -0.38
CA PRO A 118 8.72 4.38 -0.75
C PRO A 118 8.87 2.99 -1.40
N HIS A 119 9.79 2.85 -2.34
CA HIS A 119 10.14 1.55 -2.95
C HIS A 119 10.97 0.64 -2.03
N ALA A 120 11.63 1.23 -1.03
CA ALA A 120 12.42 0.54 -0.02
C ALA A 120 12.39 1.32 1.30
N LEU A 121 12.45 0.60 2.42
CA LEU A 121 12.65 1.16 3.75
C LEU A 121 13.94 0.61 4.34
N ARG A 122 14.79 1.51 4.85
CA ARG A 122 16.06 1.18 5.49
C ARG A 122 16.07 1.75 6.90
N VAL A 123 15.78 0.91 7.90
CA VAL A 123 15.56 1.36 9.28
C VAL A 123 16.28 0.44 10.25
N HIS A 124 17.22 0.99 11.02
CA HIS A 124 17.97 0.28 12.07
C HIS A 124 18.49 -1.11 11.67
N GLY A 125 19.19 -1.18 10.53
CA GLY A 125 19.81 -2.41 10.04
C GLY A 125 18.81 -3.42 9.45
N ILE A 126 17.57 -3.02 9.22
CA ILE A 126 16.62 -3.76 8.38
C ILE A 126 16.41 -2.99 7.08
N ASP A 127 16.63 -3.70 5.97
CA ASP A 127 16.21 -3.27 4.64
C ASP A 127 15.02 -4.11 4.22
N CYS A 128 13.89 -3.49 3.90
CA CYS A 128 12.68 -4.18 3.46
C CYS A 128 11.93 -3.41 2.37
N GLY A 129 11.10 -4.13 1.61
CA GLY A 129 10.14 -3.53 0.71
C GLY A 129 8.82 -3.21 1.42
N PRO A 130 7.93 -2.45 0.76
CA PRO A 130 6.57 -2.21 1.23
C PRO A 130 5.78 -3.51 1.44
N GLY A 131 6.04 -4.57 0.65
CA GLY A 131 5.39 -5.87 0.80
C GLY A 131 5.68 -6.52 2.14
N GLU A 132 6.97 -6.60 2.51
CA GLU A 132 7.37 -7.20 3.78
C GLU A 132 6.89 -6.39 4.98
N LEU A 133 6.96 -5.06 4.89
CA LEU A 133 6.45 -4.20 5.95
C LEU A 133 4.93 -4.35 6.11
N LEU A 134 4.17 -4.41 5.01
CA LEU A 134 2.72 -4.61 5.04
C LEU A 134 2.35 -5.90 5.78
N ILE A 135 3.02 -7.01 5.45
CA ILE A 135 2.80 -8.29 6.13
C ILE A 135 3.22 -8.20 7.61
N ALA A 136 4.34 -7.57 7.93
CA ALA A 136 4.81 -7.45 9.31
C ALA A 136 3.82 -6.66 10.20
N LEU A 137 3.28 -5.57 9.67
CA LEU A 137 2.28 -4.75 10.35
C LEU A 137 0.96 -5.51 10.49
N ALA A 138 0.54 -6.22 9.45
CA ALA A 138 -0.66 -7.04 9.49
C ALA A 138 -0.56 -8.16 10.55
N GLN A 139 0.58 -8.86 10.64
CA GLN A 139 0.83 -9.86 11.70
C GLN A 139 0.75 -9.22 13.10
N SER A 140 1.31 -8.02 13.26
CA SER A 140 1.30 -7.27 14.52
C SER A 140 -0.10 -6.87 14.97
N VAL A 141 -0.95 -6.45 14.03
CA VAL A 141 -2.34 -5.99 14.30
C VAL A 141 -3.32 -7.16 14.45
N ALA A 142 -3.10 -8.26 13.73
CA ALA A 142 -3.95 -9.44 13.81
C ALA A 142 -3.80 -10.17 15.15
N ALA A 143 -2.62 -10.11 15.78
CA ALA A 143 -2.33 -10.73 17.06
C ALA A 143 -3.14 -10.10 18.22
N ASP A 144 -3.57 -10.92 19.18
CA ASP A 144 -4.31 -10.42 20.34
C ASP A 144 -3.43 -9.54 21.25
N LYS A 145 -2.16 -9.92 21.39
CA LYS A 145 -1.11 -9.13 22.02
C LYS A 145 0.00 -8.88 20.99
N LEU A 146 0.51 -7.66 20.98
CA LEU A 146 1.62 -7.29 20.10
C LEU A 146 2.82 -8.22 20.34
N PRO A 147 3.31 -8.98 19.35
CA PRO A 147 4.46 -9.85 19.52
C PRO A 147 5.75 -9.04 19.75
N ASP A 148 6.77 -9.66 20.36
CA ASP A 148 8.10 -9.04 20.51
C ASP A 148 8.86 -9.00 19.18
N PHE A 149 8.63 -10.02 18.35
CA PHE A 149 9.21 -10.17 17.03
C PHE A 149 8.17 -10.64 16.01
N VAL A 150 8.37 -10.23 14.78
CA VAL A 150 7.54 -10.61 13.63
C VAL A 150 8.48 -11.05 12.53
N THR A 151 8.31 -12.28 12.04
CA THR A 151 9.13 -12.84 10.97
C THR A 151 8.32 -12.86 9.68
N VAL A 152 8.91 -12.34 8.61
CA VAL A 152 8.27 -12.21 7.31
C VAL A 152 9.16 -12.83 6.24
N GLU A 153 8.62 -13.79 5.52
CA GLU A 153 9.25 -14.36 4.33
C GLU A 153 9.31 -13.33 3.19
N PRO A 154 10.29 -13.43 2.27
CA PRO A 154 10.33 -12.59 1.08
C PRO A 154 9.02 -12.63 0.29
N THR A 155 8.51 -11.47 -0.08
CA THR A 155 7.33 -11.34 -0.94
C THR A 155 7.72 -11.22 -2.41
N ALA A 156 6.73 -11.31 -3.30
CA ALA A 156 6.93 -11.02 -4.72
C ALA A 156 7.25 -9.54 -5.01
N GLY A 157 7.14 -8.65 -4.01
CA GLY A 157 7.34 -7.19 -4.13
C GLY A 157 6.18 -6.44 -4.78
N VAL A 158 5.14 -7.14 -5.21
CA VAL A 158 3.93 -6.58 -5.85
C VAL A 158 2.67 -7.31 -5.37
N PRO A 159 1.51 -6.62 -5.33
CA PRO A 159 0.21 -7.23 -5.10
C PRO A 159 -0.14 -8.31 -6.12
N GLU A 160 -0.93 -9.30 -5.69
CA GLU A 160 -1.35 -10.41 -6.55
C GLU A 160 -2.23 -9.96 -7.74
N CYS A 161 -2.99 -8.86 -7.60
CA CYS A 161 -3.77 -8.29 -8.68
C CYS A 161 -2.93 -7.86 -9.88
N VAL A 162 -1.59 -7.79 -9.77
CA VAL A 162 -0.68 -7.58 -10.91
C VAL A 162 -0.89 -8.60 -12.04
N ALA A 163 -1.44 -9.78 -11.75
CA ALA A 163 -1.76 -10.78 -12.75
C ALA A 163 -2.93 -10.38 -13.68
N MET A 164 -3.76 -9.42 -13.29
CA MET A 164 -4.88 -8.94 -14.11
C MET A 164 -4.40 -8.37 -15.45
N ASP A 165 -5.15 -8.62 -16.51
CA ASP A 165 -4.79 -8.21 -17.87
C ASP A 165 -4.50 -6.71 -18.01
N CYS A 166 -5.19 -5.86 -17.24
CA CYS A 166 -4.94 -4.41 -17.23
C CYS A 166 -3.53 -4.02 -16.72
N PHE A 167 -2.86 -4.89 -15.96
CA PHE A 167 -1.49 -4.68 -15.49
C PHE A 167 -0.48 -5.54 -16.24
N SER A 168 -0.80 -6.82 -16.47
CA SER A 168 0.11 -7.80 -17.08
C SER A 168 0.23 -7.63 -18.61
N LYS A 169 -0.80 -7.11 -19.28
CA LYS A 169 -0.85 -6.91 -20.73
C LYS A 169 -1.01 -5.43 -21.12
N ALA A 170 -0.65 -4.50 -20.24
CA ALA A 170 -0.72 -3.08 -20.53
C ALA A 170 0.15 -2.71 -21.75
N THR A 171 -0.45 -2.11 -22.78
CA THR A 171 0.23 -1.65 -23.99
C THR A 171 -0.06 -0.16 -24.23
N ALA A 172 0.93 0.65 -24.62
CA ALA A 172 0.62 1.94 -25.24
C ALA A 172 0.18 1.72 -26.67
N GLY A 173 -1.02 2.22 -26.99
CA GLY A 173 -1.47 2.35 -28.36
C GLY A 173 -0.95 3.65 -28.98
N SER A 174 -0.04 3.53 -29.94
CA SER A 174 0.14 4.50 -31.02
C SER A 174 -0.09 3.73 -32.31
N GLY A 175 -0.88 4.26 -33.26
CA GLY A 175 -1.02 3.66 -34.59
C GLY A 175 0.31 3.54 -35.36
N HIS A 176 1.39 4.14 -34.84
CA HIS A 176 2.75 4.09 -35.37
C HIS A 176 3.69 3.13 -34.59
N ALA A 177 3.19 2.40 -33.60
CA ALA A 177 4.02 1.41 -32.89
C ALA A 177 4.38 0.26 -33.85
N THR A 178 5.66 -0.07 -33.95
CA THR A 178 6.14 -1.16 -34.80
C THR A 178 5.62 -2.51 -34.29
N PRO A 179 5.33 -3.48 -35.19
CA PRO A 179 5.05 -4.85 -34.79
C PRO A 179 6.18 -5.39 -33.91
N GLY A 180 5.87 -5.83 -32.69
CA GLY A 180 6.85 -6.30 -31.70
C GLY A 180 7.37 -5.26 -30.71
N TYR A 181 6.86 -4.02 -30.73
CA TYR A 181 7.17 -3.04 -29.69
C TYR A 181 6.68 -3.52 -28.31
N THR A 182 7.62 -3.88 -27.44
CA THR A 182 7.37 -4.18 -26.03
C THR A 182 7.75 -2.98 -25.17
N PRO A 183 6.80 -2.16 -24.71
CA PRO A 183 7.10 -1.03 -23.85
C PRO A 183 7.40 -1.53 -22.43
N THR A 184 8.65 -1.95 -22.19
CA THR A 184 9.12 -2.43 -20.88
C THR A 184 8.78 -1.45 -19.75
N GLN A 185 8.85 -0.15 -20.02
CA GLN A 185 8.47 0.90 -19.07
C GLN A 185 6.96 0.91 -18.77
N ILE A 186 6.08 0.60 -19.72
CA ILE A 186 4.63 0.55 -19.50
C ILE A 186 4.25 -0.69 -18.72
N HIS A 187 4.88 -1.83 -18.99
CA HIS A 187 4.69 -3.02 -18.18
C HIS A 187 5.19 -2.80 -16.75
N LEU A 188 6.33 -2.14 -16.57
CA LEU A 188 6.82 -1.76 -15.25
C LEU A 188 5.84 -0.82 -14.53
N GLN A 189 5.37 0.22 -15.20
CA GLN A 189 4.37 1.14 -14.64
C GLN A 189 3.07 0.41 -14.29
N GLY A 190 2.53 -0.43 -15.16
CA GLY A 190 1.34 -1.25 -14.88
C GLY A 190 1.55 -2.14 -13.66
N ARG A 191 2.70 -2.79 -13.54
CA ARG A 191 3.06 -3.58 -12.36
C ARG A 191 3.08 -2.76 -11.08
N LEU A 192 3.69 -1.57 -11.11
CA LEU A 192 3.75 -0.69 -9.94
C LEU A 192 2.38 -0.10 -9.58
N GLN A 193 1.54 0.21 -10.56
CA GLN A 193 0.18 0.72 -10.33
C GLN A 193 -0.76 -0.30 -9.67
N SER A 194 -0.44 -1.60 -9.70
CA SER A 194 -1.19 -2.62 -8.94
C SER A 194 -1.23 -2.31 -7.43
N TRP A 195 -0.22 -1.64 -6.87
CA TRP A 195 -0.23 -1.15 -5.48
C TRP A 195 -1.33 -0.15 -5.18
N SER A 196 -1.73 0.64 -6.18
CA SER A 196 -2.76 1.68 -6.09
C SER A 196 -4.14 1.16 -6.50
N TYR A 197 -4.25 -0.09 -6.93
CA TYR A 197 -5.49 -0.63 -7.49
C TYR A 197 -6.60 -0.74 -6.44
N ARG A 198 -7.77 -0.21 -6.79
CA ARG A 198 -9.00 -0.28 -5.98
C ARG A 198 -10.12 -0.75 -6.92
N PRO A 199 -10.54 -2.02 -6.85
CA PRO A 199 -11.70 -2.43 -7.64
C PRO A 199 -12.93 -1.64 -7.21
N ALA A 200 -13.73 -1.23 -8.19
CA ALA A 200 -15.04 -0.65 -7.91
C ALA A 200 -15.88 -1.70 -7.20
N GLY A 201 -16.31 -1.41 -5.96
CA GLY A 201 -17.32 -2.21 -5.30
C GLY A 201 -18.62 -2.14 -6.12
N LYS A 202 -19.37 -3.25 -6.19
CA LYS A 202 -20.79 -3.15 -6.53
C LYS A 202 -21.44 -2.30 -5.42
N ARG A 203 -21.87 -1.09 -5.77
CA ARG A 203 -22.81 -0.32 -4.95
C ARG A 203 -24.14 -1.05 -4.91
#